data_AF-A0A7W1J2L8-F1
#
_entry.id   AF-A0A7W1J2L8-F1
#
_cell.length_a   1.000
_cell.length_b   1.000
_cell.length_c   1.000
_cell.angle_alpha   90.00
_cell.angle_beta   90.00
_cell.angle_gamma   90.00
#
_symmetry.space_group_name_H-M   'P 1'
#
loop_
_entity.id
_entity.type
_entity.pdbx_description
1 polymer ?
#
loop_
_entity_poly.entity_id
_entity_poly.type
_entity_poly.pdbx_seq_one_letter_code
_entity_poly.pdbx_strand_id
1 'polypeptide(L)'
;HGPVAAELARRELGIDDGEVLEAVMAHTTGRPGMGPFALVLYVADKIEPARDYLSVGRVRRLAREDLNGAALESLRRAIAHNEARGKATHPASRKTLDWLETDRTTQSRIEQE
;
A
#
# COMPACT_ATOMS: atom_id res chain seq x y z
N HIS A 1 -5.27 -10.59 6.84
CA HIS A 1 -6.65 -10.40 7.32
C HIS A 1 -7.50 -9.59 6.33
N GLY A 2 -6.92 -8.64 5.57
CA GLY A 2 -7.66 -7.80 4.60
C GLY A 2 -8.81 -8.47 3.83
N PRO A 3 -8.59 -9.52 3.01
CA PRO A 3 -9.67 -10.12 2.21
C PRO A 3 -10.83 -10.68 3.04
N VAL A 4 -10.53 -11.33 4.17
CA VAL A 4 -11.54 -11.85 5.09
C VAL A 4 -12.27 -10.70 5.79
N ALA A 5 -11.56 -9.64 6.19
CA ALA A 5 -12.17 -8.46 6.80
C ALA A 5 -13.12 -7.72 5.86
N ALA A 6 -12.77 -7.59 4.57
CA ALA A 6 -13.67 -7.02 3.56
C ALA A 6 -14.93 -7.87 3.37
N GLU A 7 -14.79 -9.20 3.36
CA GLU A 7 -15.93 -10.11 3.28
C GLU A 7 -16.87 -10.00 4.49
N LEU A 8 -16.31 -9.94 5.71
CA LEU A 8 -17.08 -9.77 6.94
C LEU A 8 -17.74 -8.39 6.99
N ALA A 9 -17.04 -7.32 6.60
CA ALA A 9 -17.61 -5.98 6.52
C ALA A 9 -18.83 -5.92 5.60
N ARG A 10 -18.78 -6.60 4.44
CA ARG A 10 -19.93 -6.71 3.56
C ARG A 10 -21.09 -7.47 4.20
N ARG A 11 -20.82 -8.66 4.74
CA ARG A 11 -21.88 -9.56 5.26
C ARG A 11 -22.50 -9.10 6.57
N GLU A 12 -21.69 -8.62 7.49
CA GLU A 12 -22.09 -8.37 8.89
C GLU A 12 -22.35 -6.90 9.18
N LEU A 13 -21.71 -5.99 8.44
CA LEU A 13 -21.87 -4.53 8.63
C LEU A 13 -22.69 -3.87 7.50
N GLY A 14 -23.09 -4.63 6.47
CA GLY A 14 -23.88 -4.13 5.34
C GLY A 14 -23.14 -3.11 4.48
N ILE A 15 -21.82 -3.18 4.41
CA ILE A 15 -21.02 -2.28 3.57
C ILE A 15 -21.00 -2.80 2.13
N ASP A 16 -21.64 -2.07 1.22
CA ASP A 16 -21.68 -2.39 -0.22
C ASP A 16 -20.80 -1.47 -1.08
N ASP A 17 -20.13 -0.48 -0.46
CA ASP A 17 -19.24 0.43 -1.17
C ASP A 17 -17.98 -0.31 -1.65
N GLY A 18 -17.85 -0.44 -2.98
CA GLY A 18 -16.76 -1.17 -3.61
C GLY A 18 -15.38 -0.57 -3.33
N GLU A 19 -15.24 0.76 -3.23
CA GLU A 19 -13.96 1.40 -2.94
C GLU A 19 -13.54 1.14 -1.49
N VAL A 20 -14.50 1.17 -0.56
CA VAL A 20 -14.25 0.85 0.85
C VAL A 20 -13.84 -0.61 1.03
N LEU A 21 -14.57 -1.54 0.42
CA LEU A 21 -14.27 -2.96 0.48
C LEU A 21 -12.91 -3.28 -0.16
N GLU A 22 -12.60 -2.64 -1.29
CA GLU A 22 -11.29 -2.79 -1.94
C GLU A 22 -10.15 -2.30 -1.03
N ALA A 23 -10.32 -1.12 -0.43
CA ALA A 23 -9.32 -0.55 0.46
C ALA A 23 -9.01 -1.51 1.62
N VAL A 24 -10.06 -2.02 2.29
CA VAL A 24 -9.91 -3.00 3.38
C VAL A 24 -9.29 -4.31 2.87
N MET A 25 -9.67 -4.79 1.69
CA MET A 25 -9.12 -6.01 1.12
C MET A 25 -7.61 -5.91 0.88
N ALA A 26 -7.15 -4.79 0.32
CA ALA A 26 -5.79 -4.62 -0.16
C ALA A 26 -4.81 -4.01 0.86
N HIS A 27 -5.28 -3.43 1.98
CA HIS A 27 -4.42 -2.63 2.86
C HIS A 27 -3.19 -3.35 3.46
N THR A 28 -3.20 -4.69 3.54
CA THR A 28 -2.04 -5.43 4.09
C THR A 28 -0.92 -5.63 3.09
N THR A 29 -1.25 -6.02 1.85
CA THR A 29 -0.26 -6.45 0.84
C THR A 29 -0.16 -5.51 -0.35
N GLY A 30 -1.12 -4.59 -0.47
CA GLY A 30 -1.44 -3.88 -1.70
C GLY A 30 -2.04 -4.80 -2.77
N ARG A 31 -2.44 -4.19 -3.88
CA ARG A 31 -2.73 -4.85 -5.16
C ARG A 31 -2.28 -3.96 -6.32
N PRO A 32 -1.92 -4.51 -7.49
CA PRO A 32 -1.78 -3.72 -8.71
C PRO A 32 -3.08 -2.98 -9.04
N GLY A 33 -2.96 -1.74 -9.51
CA GLY A 33 -4.10 -0.89 -9.89
C GLY A 33 -5.02 -0.55 -8.72
N MET A 34 -4.49 -0.35 -7.52
CA MET A 34 -5.27 0.21 -6.40
C MET A 34 -5.86 1.55 -6.79
N GLY A 35 -7.14 1.75 -6.46
CA GLY A 35 -7.74 3.08 -6.53
C GLY A 35 -7.08 4.06 -5.55
N PRO A 36 -7.28 5.37 -5.73
CA PRO A 36 -6.70 6.39 -4.85
C PRO A 36 -7.11 6.19 -3.38
N PHE A 37 -8.37 5.81 -3.13
CA PHE A 37 -8.86 5.55 -1.77
C PHE A 37 -8.15 4.36 -1.09
N ALA A 38 -7.99 3.26 -1.82
CA ALA A 38 -7.25 2.08 -1.33
C ALA A 38 -5.77 2.40 -1.05
N LEU A 39 -5.15 3.22 -1.91
CA LEU A 39 -3.77 3.66 -1.74
C LEU A 39 -3.61 4.55 -0.51
N VAL A 40 -4.55 5.48 -0.27
CA VAL A 40 -4.58 6.32 0.93
C VAL A 40 -4.66 5.45 2.18
N LEU A 41 -5.58 4.50 2.25
CA LEU A 41 -5.72 3.61 3.41
C LEU A 41 -4.46 2.76 3.63
N TYR A 42 -3.89 2.22 2.54
CA TYR A 42 -2.64 1.45 2.60
C TYR A 42 -1.50 2.26 3.23
N VAL A 43 -1.31 3.51 2.80
CA VAL A 43 -0.26 4.38 3.34
C VAL A 43 -0.58 4.81 4.78
N ALA A 44 -1.84 5.15 5.08
CA ALA A 44 -2.28 5.59 6.41
C ALA A 44 -1.94 4.57 7.50
N ASP A 45 -2.19 3.27 7.27
CA ASP A 45 -1.83 2.19 8.22
C ASP A 45 -0.31 2.13 8.52
N LYS A 46 0.53 2.54 7.56
CA LYS A 46 1.98 2.56 7.75
C LYS A 46 2.47 3.83 8.44
N ILE A 47 1.76 4.96 8.33
CA ILE A 47 2.25 6.25 8.82
C ILE A 47 1.50 6.81 10.02
N GLU A 48 0.49 6.11 10.53
CA GLU A 48 -0.33 6.58 11.65
C GLU A 48 0.54 7.04 12.85
N PRO A 49 0.07 8.02 13.65
CA PRO A 49 0.92 8.74 14.61
C PRO A 49 1.68 7.86 15.60
N ALA A 50 1.12 6.72 16.03
CA ALA A 50 1.74 5.80 16.97
C ALA A 50 2.80 4.88 16.34
N ARG A 51 2.97 4.88 15.01
CA ARG A 51 4.08 4.18 14.35
C ARG A 51 5.41 4.88 14.64
N ASP A 52 6.36 4.09 15.13
CA ASP A 52 7.73 4.53 15.39
C ASP A 52 8.74 3.50 14.85
N TYR A 53 9.03 3.59 13.55
CA TYR A 53 10.09 2.82 12.91
C TYR A 53 11.02 3.75 12.14
N LEU A 54 12.28 3.35 11.96
CA LEU A 54 13.38 4.20 11.48
C LEU A 54 13.04 5.12 10.29
N SER A 55 12.21 4.65 9.37
CA SER A 55 11.86 5.38 8.14
C SER A 55 10.49 6.05 8.14
N VAL A 56 9.71 5.95 9.22
CA VAL A 56 8.33 6.47 9.26
C VAL A 56 8.29 7.97 8.94
N GLY A 57 9.27 8.75 9.41
CA GLY A 57 9.37 10.18 9.10
C GLY A 57 9.56 10.47 7.60
N ARG A 58 10.36 9.65 6.90
CA ARG A 58 10.52 9.78 5.44
C ARG A 58 9.22 9.44 4.70
N VAL A 59 8.54 8.38 5.11
CA VAL A 59 7.26 7.98 4.50
C VAL A 59 6.17 9.02 4.76
N ARG A 60 6.10 9.60 5.97
CA ARG A 60 5.17 10.68 6.31
C ARG A 60 5.35 11.91 5.42
N ARG A 61 6.59 12.31 5.13
CA ARG A 61 6.89 13.40 4.20
C ARG A 61 6.45 13.04 2.77
N LEU A 62 6.85 11.87 2.28
CA LEU A 62 6.44 11.39 0.95
C LEU A 62 4.91 11.36 0.83
N ALA A 63 4.18 10.93 1.85
CA ALA A 63 2.72 10.85 1.80
C ALA A 63 2.03 12.20 1.58
N ARG A 64 2.72 13.33 1.80
CA ARG A 64 2.23 14.69 1.52
C ARG A 64 2.56 15.18 0.11
N GLU A 65 3.56 14.58 -0.53
CA GLU A 65 4.14 15.06 -1.80
C GLU A 65 3.83 14.10 -2.96
N ASP A 66 3.95 12.80 -2.70
CA ASP A 66 3.85 11.70 -3.67
C ASP A 66 3.34 10.43 -2.95
N LEU A 67 2.03 10.19 -3.03
CA LEU A 67 1.39 9.07 -2.36
C LEU A 67 1.85 7.71 -2.91
N ASN A 68 2.09 7.61 -4.22
CA ASN A 68 2.66 6.42 -4.85
C ASN A 68 4.09 6.16 -4.35
N GLY A 69 4.90 7.21 -4.22
CA GLY A 69 6.23 7.15 -3.63
C GLY A 69 6.23 6.73 -2.16
N ALA A 70 5.27 7.20 -1.38
CA ALA A 70 5.08 6.77 0.00
C ALA A 70 4.72 5.28 0.11
N ALA A 71 3.82 4.81 -0.76
CA ALA A 71 3.44 3.40 -0.84
C ALA A 71 4.62 2.51 -1.27
N LEU A 72 5.36 2.93 -2.30
CA LEU A 72 6.55 2.25 -2.83
C LEU A 72 7.62 2.10 -1.74
N GLU A 73 7.95 3.19 -1.06
CA GLU A 73 8.93 3.18 0.02
C GLU A 73 8.52 2.26 1.17
N SER A 74 7.24 2.33 1.56
CA SER A 74 6.71 1.50 2.64
C SER A 74 6.78 0.01 2.28
N LEU A 75 6.40 -0.34 1.06
CA LEU A 75 6.39 -1.71 0.57
C LEU A 75 7.80 -2.29 0.44
N ARG A 76 8.74 -1.55 -0.16
CA ARG A 76 10.15 -1.97 -0.26
C ARG A 76 10.74 -2.31 1.10
N ARG A 77 10.45 -1.48 2.11
CA ARG A 77 10.94 -1.71 3.47
C ARG A 77 10.27 -2.88 4.17
N ALA A 78 8.97 -3.05 3.99
CA ALA A 78 8.26 -4.20 4.54
C ALA A 78 8.82 -5.52 3.97
N ILE A 79 9.12 -5.54 2.67
CA ILE A 79 9.75 -6.68 2.00
C ILE A 79 11.15 -6.92 2.55
N ALA A 80 12.02 -5.91 2.56
CA ALA A 80 13.38 -6.03 3.08
C ALA A 80 13.41 -6.48 4.55
N HIS A 81 12.49 -5.97 5.38
CA HIS A 81 12.36 -6.34 6.79
C HIS A 81 11.99 -7.82 6.98
N ASN A 82 11.13 -8.36 6.12
CA ASN A 82 10.72 -9.76 6.15
C ASN A 82 11.85 -10.67 5.64
N GLU A 83 12.48 -10.30 4.53
CA GLU A 83 13.58 -11.07 3.92
C GLU A 83 14.79 -11.14 4.87
N ALA A 84 15.13 -10.03 5.56
CA ALA A 84 16.16 -10.01 6.60
C ALA A 84 15.86 -10.95 7.80
N ARG A 85 14.60 -11.36 7.98
CA ARG A 85 14.15 -12.32 9.01
C ARG A 85 13.94 -13.73 8.45
N GLY A 86 14.33 -13.99 7.20
CA GLY A 86 14.08 -15.26 6.52
C GLY A 86 12.60 -15.56 6.26
N LYS A 87 11.73 -14.53 6.31
CA LYS A 87 10.30 -14.70 6.03
C LYS A 87 10.03 -14.46 4.56
N ALA A 88 9.24 -15.35 3.95
CA ALA A 88 8.81 -15.21 2.57
C ALA A 88 7.89 -14.00 2.39
N THR A 89 8.15 -13.21 1.35
CA THR A 89 7.28 -12.12 0.92
C THR A 89 6.07 -12.68 0.17
N HIS A 90 4.88 -12.21 0.52
CA HIS A 90 3.65 -12.61 -0.16
C HIS A 90 3.67 -12.22 -1.66
N PRO A 91 3.25 -13.08 -2.60
CA PRO A 91 3.28 -12.78 -4.03
C PRO A 91 2.55 -11.49 -4.43
N ALA A 92 1.42 -11.18 -3.78
CA ALA A 92 0.68 -9.93 -4.03
C ALA A 92 1.52 -8.67 -3.69
N SER A 93 2.37 -8.75 -2.67
CA SER A 93 3.27 -7.65 -2.32
C SER A 93 4.37 -7.45 -3.36
N ARG A 94 4.90 -8.54 -3.94
CA ARG A 94 5.85 -8.42 -5.07
C ARG A 94 5.18 -7.81 -6.30
N LYS A 95 3.99 -8.31 -6.69
CA LYS A 95 3.23 -7.75 -7.82
C LYS A 95 2.91 -6.27 -7.63
N THR A 96 2.58 -5.86 -6.41
CA THR A 96 2.31 -4.45 -6.10
C THR A 96 3.57 -3.60 -6.20
N LEU A 97 4.73 -4.14 -5.79
CA LEU A 97 6.02 -3.47 -5.93
C LEU A 97 6.33 -3.21 -7.41
N ASP A 98 6.24 -4.25 -8.25
CA ASP A 98 6.50 -4.15 -9.69
C ASP A 98 5.59 -3.12 -10.36
N TRP A 99 4.31 -3.09 -9.96
CA TRP A 99 3.33 -2.12 -10.44
C TRP A 99 3.70 -0.67 -10.06
N LEU A 100 4.04 -0.41 -8.80
CA LEU A 100 4.43 0.93 -8.32
C LEU A 100 5.72 1.43 -8.98
N GLU A 101 6.66 0.54 -9.31
CA GLU A 101 7.90 0.89 -10.01
C GLU A 101 7.66 1.24 -11.49
N THR A 102 6.74 0.52 -12.14
CA THR A 102 6.38 0.76 -13.54
C THR A 102 5.58 2.06 -13.70
N ASP A 103 4.61 2.31 -12.80
CA ASP A 103 3.77 3.51 -12.82
C ASP A 103 4.62 4.78 -12.73
N ARG A 104 5.58 4.78 -11.81
CA ARG A 104 6.50 5.91 -11.59
C ARG A 104 7.45 6.14 -12.77
N THR A 105 7.90 5.08 -13.43
CA THR A 105 8.73 5.18 -14.63
C THR A 105 7.95 5.81 -15.78
N THR A 106 6.66 5.49 -15.88
CA THR A 106 5.77 6.05 -16.91
C THR A 106 5.51 7.53 -16.65
N GLN A 107 5.19 7.91 -15.42
CA GLN A 107 4.96 9.31 -15.04
C GLN A 107 6.18 10.20 -15.29
N SER A 108 7.37 9.73 -14.91
CA SER A 108 8.62 10.47 -15.14
C SER A 108 8.96 10.67 -16.62
N ARG A 109 8.47 9.81 -17.53
CA ARG A 109 8.68 9.96 -18.98
C ARG A 109 7.73 11.00 -19.57
N ILE A 110 6.48 11.02 -19.11
CA ILE A 110 5.46 11.99 -19.56
C ILE A 110 5.83 13.41 -19.12
N GLU A 111 6.39 13.57 -17.92
CA GLU A 111 6.80 14.89 -17.40
C GLU A 111 8.04 15.48 -18.10
N GLN A 112 8.74 14.71 -18.94
CA GLN A 112 9.92 15.16 -19.69
C GLN A 112 9.67 15.42 -21.19
N GLU A 113 8.41 15.33 -21.62
CA GLU A 113 7.93 15.69 -22.97
C GLU A 113 7.11 16.98 -22.93
#